data_AF-A0A534VYS1-F1
#
_entry.id   AF-A0A534VYS1-F1
#
_cell.length_a   1.000
_cell.length_b   1.000
_cell.length_c   1.000
_cell.angle_alpha   90.00
_cell.angle_beta   90.00
_cell.angle_gamma   90.00
#
_symmetry.space_group_name_H-M   'P 1'
#
loop_
_entity.id
_entity.type
_entity.pdbx_description
1 polymer ?
#
loop_
_entity_poly.entity_id
_entity_poly.type
_entity_poly.pdbx_seq_one_letter_code
_entity_poly.pdbx_strand_id
1 'polypeptide(L)'
;MRRLCCGLLLVAAGVGCSVNEIGKIPCRDTSHCPSDYPTCSAAGYCVNSTPTTTIEVVSGDAQTAVVGNALAQSLVVRVLDTNGNAVPNFGVTWSVGSGAGQVSAGSTNTGPDGKASITATVGTTAGGNTFTASAAGLTGRNFTATGIPDVANTLVLSGPDSSTAGAIQPFTVTAQDKFANVAVSYRGTVSFTSSDGAATLPSAYAFSANDAGAHQFSLTLKTAGTRSVTAGDGSLSITKPGITVNPASAVTLVVTGFANTVTAGTAGTVTVTARDTFGNTATGYLGTVQ
;
A
#
# COMPACT_ATOMS: atom_id res chain seq x y z
N MET A 1 -63.54 -25.52 -5.44
CA MET A 1 -64.53 -24.46 -5.76
C MET A 1 -64.43 -23.37 -4.71
N ARG A 2 -63.76 -22.25 -4.98
CA ARG A 2 -63.77 -21.07 -4.10
C ARG A 2 -64.53 -19.97 -4.84
N ARG A 3 -65.76 -19.70 -4.40
CA ARG A 3 -66.63 -18.67 -4.95
C ARG A 3 -66.19 -17.31 -4.43
N LEU A 4 -66.06 -16.36 -5.35
CA LEU A 4 -66.26 -14.93 -5.12
C LEU A 4 -67.49 -14.73 -4.22
N CYS A 5 -67.33 -13.97 -3.13
CA CYS A 5 -68.43 -13.25 -2.49
C CYS A 5 -67.98 -11.80 -2.29
N CYS A 6 -68.19 -10.99 -3.32
CA CYS A 6 -68.37 -9.55 -3.18
C CYS A 6 -69.80 -9.27 -3.63
N GLY A 7 -70.66 -8.80 -2.71
CA GLY A 7 -72.06 -8.52 -3.01
C GLY A 7 -72.95 -8.35 -1.77
N LEU A 8 -73.06 -7.09 -1.32
CA LEU A 8 -74.25 -6.42 -0.76
C LEU A 8 -74.89 -6.89 0.58
N LEU A 9 -74.79 -6.00 1.57
CA LEU A 9 -75.73 -5.64 2.65
C LEU A 9 -76.37 -6.75 3.53
N LEU A 10 -75.90 -6.90 4.77
CA LEU A 10 -76.60 -6.48 6.01
C LEU A 10 -75.79 -6.85 7.27
N VAL A 11 -75.59 -5.84 8.12
CA VAL A 11 -75.44 -5.83 9.59
C VAL A 11 -75.19 -7.16 10.32
N ALA A 12 -73.98 -7.33 10.89
CA ALA A 12 -73.72 -7.68 12.30
C ALA A 12 -72.24 -8.05 12.49
N ALA A 13 -71.58 -7.40 13.45
CA ALA A 13 -70.30 -7.77 14.08
C ALA A 13 -69.25 -8.44 13.15
N GLY A 14 -68.46 -7.65 12.45
CA GLY A 14 -67.33 -8.15 11.66
C GLY A 14 -66.17 -7.18 11.69
N VAL A 15 -65.08 -7.57 12.37
CA VAL A 15 -63.75 -6.99 12.14
C VAL A 15 -63.34 -7.38 10.72
N GLY A 16 -63.82 -6.59 9.75
CA GLY A 16 -63.42 -6.73 8.36
C GLY A 16 -62.00 -6.22 8.20
N CYS A 17 -61.11 -7.08 7.72
CA CYS A 17 -59.83 -6.65 7.17
C CYS A 17 -60.12 -5.74 5.97
N SER A 18 -60.15 -4.43 6.22
CA SER A 18 -60.21 -3.40 5.19
C SER A 18 -58.83 -3.35 4.52
N VAL A 19 -58.70 -4.00 3.36
CA VAL A 19 -57.60 -3.74 2.44
C VAL A 19 -57.79 -2.32 1.88
N ASN A 20 -57.01 -1.36 2.37
CA ASN A 20 -56.90 -0.06 1.70
C ASN A 20 -55.70 -0.11 0.72
N GLU A 21 -55.90 0.52 -0.44
CA GLU A 21 -55.04 0.66 -1.62
C GLU A 21 -53.78 -0.25 -1.68
N ILE A 22 -53.83 -1.24 -2.60
CA ILE A 22 -52.73 -2.15 -2.99
C ILE A 22 -52.45 -3.32 -2.02
N GLY A 23 -53.50 -4.01 -1.54
CA GLY A 23 -53.36 -5.40 -1.06
C GLY A 23 -52.56 -5.62 0.23
N LYS A 24 -52.45 -4.61 1.11
CA LYS A 24 -51.78 -4.73 2.42
C LYS A 24 -52.77 -5.01 3.54
N ILE A 25 -52.40 -5.88 4.48
CA ILE A 25 -53.18 -6.19 5.69
C ILE A 25 -52.60 -5.35 6.84
N PRO A 26 -53.32 -4.38 7.42
CA PRO A 26 -52.81 -3.58 8.53
C PRO A 26 -52.68 -4.38 9.84
N CYS A 27 -51.72 -4.03 10.68
CA CYS A 27 -51.46 -4.66 11.97
C CYS A 27 -50.92 -3.66 12.99
N ARG A 28 -51.17 -3.97 14.27
CA ARG A 28 -50.63 -3.23 15.42
C ARG A 28 -49.61 -4.05 16.20
N ASP A 29 -49.73 -5.38 16.13
CA ASP A 29 -48.79 -6.38 16.61
C ASP A 29 -48.97 -7.67 15.77
N THR A 30 -48.19 -8.71 16.04
CA THR A 30 -48.21 -9.99 15.31
C THR A 30 -49.48 -10.80 15.49
N SER A 31 -50.29 -10.55 16.52
CA SER A 31 -51.55 -11.28 16.75
C SER A 31 -52.65 -10.92 15.76
N HIS A 32 -52.51 -9.77 15.08
CA HIS A 32 -53.43 -9.29 14.05
C HIS A 32 -53.11 -9.84 12.66
N CYS A 33 -52.12 -10.74 12.57
CA CYS A 33 -51.63 -11.23 11.32
C CYS A 33 -52.02 -12.68 11.04
N PRO A 34 -52.50 -13.00 9.83
CA PRO A 34 -52.81 -14.38 9.44
C PRO A 34 -51.53 -15.22 9.40
N SER A 35 -51.69 -16.55 9.49
CA SER A 35 -50.59 -17.52 9.46
C SER A 35 -49.66 -17.36 8.25
N ASP A 36 -50.22 -16.88 7.13
CA ASP A 36 -49.52 -16.72 5.86
C ASP A 36 -48.72 -15.39 5.81
N TYR A 37 -48.92 -14.51 6.79
CA TYR A 37 -48.24 -13.20 6.93
C TYR A 37 -47.89 -12.89 8.39
N PRO A 38 -47.16 -13.77 9.12
CA PRO A 38 -47.19 -13.81 10.58
C PRO A 38 -46.48 -12.64 11.30
N THR A 39 -45.86 -11.72 10.55
CA THR A 39 -45.07 -10.63 11.13
C THR A 39 -45.70 -9.27 10.88
N CYS A 40 -45.69 -8.40 11.89
CA CYS A 40 -46.15 -7.02 11.75
C CYS A 40 -44.96 -6.11 11.46
N SER A 41 -44.92 -5.50 10.26
CA SER A 41 -43.87 -4.56 9.88
C SER A 41 -43.94 -3.25 10.67
N ALA A 42 -42.83 -2.51 10.73
CA ALA A 42 -42.78 -1.19 11.37
C ALA A 42 -43.73 -0.15 10.73
N ALA A 43 -44.13 -0.37 9.47
CA ALA A 43 -45.13 0.44 8.78
C ALA A 43 -46.58 0.08 9.16
N GLY A 44 -46.79 -0.90 10.04
CA GLY A 44 -48.11 -1.31 10.52
C GLY A 44 -48.87 -2.21 9.56
N TYR A 45 -48.16 -3.08 8.81
CA TYR A 45 -48.79 -4.08 7.93
C TYR A 45 -48.22 -5.49 8.12
N CYS A 46 -49.06 -6.51 8.04
CA CYS A 46 -48.70 -7.91 8.06
C CYS A 46 -47.90 -8.26 6.81
N VAL A 47 -46.73 -8.83 7.02
CA VAL A 47 -45.85 -9.31 5.97
C VAL A 47 -45.56 -10.78 6.21
N ASN A 48 -45.46 -11.52 5.11
CA ASN A 48 -44.90 -12.85 5.17
C ASN A 48 -43.41 -12.65 5.41
N SER A 49 -42.90 -13.11 6.54
CA SER A 49 -41.46 -13.22 6.75
C SER A 49 -40.95 -14.32 5.83
N THR A 50 -40.87 -14.02 4.53
CA THR A 50 -40.29 -14.91 3.55
C THR A 50 -38.81 -15.09 3.86
N PRO A 51 -38.25 -16.28 3.60
CA PRO A 51 -36.85 -16.54 3.89
C PRO A 51 -35.97 -15.51 3.18
N THR A 52 -35.08 -14.88 3.94
CA THR A 52 -34.04 -14.01 3.38
C THR A 52 -33.30 -14.75 2.29
N THR A 53 -33.11 -14.12 1.14
CA THR A 53 -32.66 -14.84 -0.06
C THR A 53 -31.36 -14.30 -0.59
N THR A 54 -31.15 -12.98 -0.50
CA THR A 54 -29.97 -12.36 -1.10
C THR A 54 -29.40 -11.25 -0.24
N ILE A 55 -28.07 -11.13 -0.30
CA ILE A 55 -27.30 -9.97 0.13
C ILE A 55 -26.63 -9.40 -1.11
N GLU A 56 -26.75 -8.11 -1.36
CA GLU A 56 -26.17 -7.44 -2.51
C GLU A 56 -25.33 -6.23 -2.10
N VAL A 57 -24.32 -5.90 -2.90
CA VAL A 57 -23.51 -4.69 -2.72
C VAL A 57 -24.32 -3.49 -3.22
N VAL A 58 -24.43 -2.44 -2.40
CA VAL A 58 -25.10 -1.19 -2.77
C VAL A 58 -24.08 -0.12 -3.16
N SER A 59 -23.00 0.02 -2.39
CA SER A 59 -21.97 1.05 -2.62
C SER A 59 -20.68 0.76 -1.86
N GLY A 60 -19.60 1.47 -2.21
CA GLY A 60 -18.32 1.41 -1.49
C GLY A 60 -17.36 0.32 -1.98
N ASP A 61 -17.61 -0.28 -3.14
CA ASP A 61 -16.67 -1.23 -3.77
C ASP A 61 -15.65 -0.51 -4.67
N ALA A 62 -14.54 -1.19 -4.96
CA ALA A 62 -13.46 -0.77 -5.84
C ALA A 62 -12.87 0.61 -5.50
N GLN A 63 -12.66 0.87 -4.21
CA GLN A 63 -12.17 2.16 -3.71
C GLN A 63 -10.64 2.25 -3.68
N THR A 64 -10.12 3.46 -3.51
CA THR A 64 -8.71 3.69 -3.22
C THR A 64 -8.57 4.62 -2.02
N ALA A 65 -7.52 4.43 -1.22
CA ALA A 65 -7.18 5.30 -0.12
C ALA A 65 -5.68 5.19 0.16
N VAL A 66 -5.08 6.27 0.70
CA VAL A 66 -3.71 6.20 1.21
C VAL A 66 -3.64 5.13 2.30
N VAL A 67 -2.59 4.31 2.28
CA VAL A 67 -2.36 3.26 3.28
C VAL A 67 -2.54 3.77 4.72
N GLY A 68 -3.24 2.99 5.54
CA GLY A 68 -3.60 3.37 6.91
C GLY A 68 -4.78 4.35 7.04
N ASN A 69 -5.32 4.90 5.94
CA ASN A 69 -6.49 5.78 5.99
C ASN A 69 -7.81 5.04 5.75
N ALA A 70 -8.91 5.63 6.24
CA ALA A 70 -10.26 5.16 5.98
C ALA A 70 -10.63 5.35 4.49
N LEU A 71 -11.42 4.43 3.97
CA LEU A 71 -12.08 4.56 2.67
C LEU A 71 -13.05 5.75 2.70
N ALA A 72 -13.13 6.49 1.59
CA ALA A 72 -13.95 7.69 1.49
C ALA A 72 -15.46 7.39 1.54
N GLN A 73 -15.87 6.23 1.01
CA GLN A 73 -17.25 5.77 1.05
C GLN A 73 -17.37 4.56 1.99
N SER A 74 -18.45 4.53 2.76
CA SER A 74 -18.81 3.37 3.56
C SER A 74 -19.09 2.16 2.68
N LEU A 75 -18.75 0.97 3.17
CA LEU A 75 -19.15 -0.29 2.57
C LEU A 75 -20.63 -0.52 2.90
N VAL A 76 -21.48 -0.65 1.88
CA VAL A 76 -22.92 -0.79 2.08
C VAL A 76 -23.42 -2.03 1.36
N VAL A 77 -24.14 -2.88 2.09
CA VAL A 77 -24.90 -3.99 1.54
C VAL A 77 -26.38 -3.81 1.80
N ARG A 78 -27.21 -4.50 1.02
CA ARG A 78 -28.65 -4.63 1.25
C ARG A 78 -29.02 -6.10 1.33
N VAL A 79 -29.95 -6.41 2.23
CA VAL A 79 -30.52 -7.74 2.40
C VAL A 79 -31.97 -7.71 1.89
N LEU A 80 -32.28 -8.64 0.98
CA LEU A 80 -33.58 -8.75 0.32
C LEU A 80 -34.19 -10.14 0.53
N ASP A 81 -35.51 -10.18 0.57
CA ASP A 81 -36.31 -11.40 0.55
C ASP A 81 -36.54 -11.94 -0.88
N THR A 82 -37.28 -13.05 -1.01
CA THR A 82 -37.54 -13.72 -2.30
C THR A 82 -38.36 -12.85 -3.26
N ASN A 83 -39.07 -11.87 -2.71
CA ASN A 83 -39.95 -10.95 -3.41
C ASN A 83 -39.24 -9.62 -3.73
N GLY A 84 -37.97 -9.47 -3.35
CA GLY A 84 -37.18 -8.26 -3.55
C GLY A 84 -37.46 -7.15 -2.52
N ASN A 85 -38.15 -7.43 -1.42
CA ASN A 85 -38.35 -6.44 -0.36
C ASN A 85 -37.16 -6.39 0.60
N ALA A 86 -36.94 -5.21 1.17
CA ALA A 86 -35.94 -4.97 2.20
C ALA A 86 -36.23 -5.74 3.50
N VAL A 87 -35.22 -6.43 4.03
CA VAL A 87 -35.32 -7.16 5.31
C VAL A 87 -34.64 -6.34 6.42
N PRO A 88 -35.40 -5.73 7.35
CA PRO A 88 -34.84 -4.99 8.47
C PRO A 88 -34.39 -5.89 9.63
N ASN A 89 -33.51 -5.35 10.48
CA ASN A 89 -32.98 -6.00 11.68
C ASN A 89 -32.28 -7.35 11.43
N PHE A 90 -31.70 -7.53 10.24
CA PHE A 90 -30.95 -8.72 9.87
C PHE A 90 -29.46 -8.54 10.16
N GLY A 91 -28.83 -9.52 10.80
CA GLY A 91 -27.41 -9.45 11.18
C GLY A 91 -26.48 -9.61 9.97
N VAL A 92 -25.58 -8.64 9.78
CA VAL A 92 -24.50 -8.65 8.79
C VAL A 92 -23.17 -8.63 9.53
N THR A 93 -22.37 -9.68 9.35
CA THR A 93 -21.02 -9.82 9.88
C THR A 93 -20.02 -9.27 8.87
N TRP A 94 -19.12 -8.43 9.35
CA TRP A 94 -18.08 -7.79 8.55
C TRP A 94 -16.70 -8.29 8.96
N SER A 95 -15.84 -8.56 7.99
CA SER A 95 -14.46 -8.95 8.27
C SER A 95 -13.49 -8.45 7.21
N VAL A 96 -12.22 -8.45 7.57
CA VAL A 96 -11.12 -8.20 6.64
C VAL A 96 -10.78 -9.51 5.95
N GLY A 97 -10.83 -9.53 4.62
CA GLY A 97 -10.41 -10.68 3.81
C GLY A 97 -8.90 -10.71 3.60
N SER A 98 -8.30 -9.58 3.18
CA SER A 98 -6.87 -9.45 2.90
C SER A 98 -6.38 -8.01 3.06
N GLY A 99 -5.06 -7.82 3.10
CA GLY A 99 -4.43 -6.48 3.12
C GLY A 99 -4.26 -5.87 4.52
N ALA A 100 -4.55 -6.62 5.59
CA ALA A 100 -4.40 -6.18 6.99
C ALA A 100 -5.12 -4.86 7.33
N GLY A 101 -6.18 -4.51 6.57
CA GLY A 101 -7.06 -3.39 6.87
C GLY A 101 -7.87 -3.60 8.16
N GLN A 102 -8.82 -2.70 8.42
CA GLN A 102 -9.71 -2.75 9.59
C GLN A 102 -11.14 -2.44 9.17
N VAL A 103 -12.11 -3.02 9.88
CA VAL A 103 -13.54 -2.68 9.78
C VAL A 103 -13.98 -1.95 11.04
N SER A 104 -14.85 -0.94 10.91
CA SER A 104 -15.29 -0.13 12.07
C SER A 104 -16.15 -0.91 13.08
N ALA A 105 -16.75 -2.03 12.65
CA ALA A 105 -17.50 -2.95 13.48
C ALA A 105 -17.43 -4.36 12.89
N GLY A 106 -17.39 -5.39 13.74
CA GLY A 106 -17.43 -6.79 13.29
C GLY A 106 -18.83 -7.28 12.91
N SER A 107 -19.88 -6.58 13.32
CA SER A 107 -21.27 -6.88 12.95
C SER A 107 -22.15 -5.64 13.07
N THR A 108 -23.17 -5.57 12.21
CA THR A 108 -24.22 -4.55 12.23
C THR A 108 -25.56 -5.17 11.82
N ASN A 109 -26.68 -4.56 12.20
CA ASN A 109 -28.01 -4.99 11.74
C ASN A 109 -28.50 -4.10 10.60
N THR A 110 -29.32 -4.64 9.71
CA THR A 110 -29.95 -3.85 8.65
C THR A 110 -30.99 -2.87 9.20
N GLY A 111 -31.07 -1.68 8.60
CA GLY A 111 -32.10 -0.67 8.88
C GLY A 111 -33.44 -0.96 8.21
N PRO A 112 -34.43 -0.04 8.32
CA PRO A 112 -35.74 -0.17 7.68
C PRO A 112 -35.71 -0.31 6.15
N ASP A 113 -34.65 0.19 5.50
CA ASP A 113 -34.43 0.07 4.06
C ASP A 113 -33.66 -1.21 3.67
N GLY A 114 -33.43 -2.10 4.64
CA GLY A 114 -32.72 -3.37 4.45
C GLY A 114 -31.21 -3.22 4.29
N LYS A 115 -30.64 -2.03 4.53
CA LYS A 115 -29.21 -1.78 4.37
C LYS A 115 -28.45 -1.88 5.68
N ALA A 116 -27.22 -2.37 5.58
CA ALA A 116 -26.22 -2.34 6.64
C ALA A 116 -24.94 -1.69 6.09
N SER A 117 -24.22 -0.95 6.93
CA SER A 117 -23.04 -0.22 6.50
C SER A 117 -21.97 -0.12 7.57
N ILE A 118 -20.71 -0.12 7.14
CA ILE A 118 -19.54 0.17 7.98
C ILE A 118 -18.58 1.10 7.25
N THR A 119 -17.68 1.75 7.99
CA THR A 119 -16.45 2.28 7.40
C THR A 119 -15.36 1.23 7.48
N ALA A 120 -14.41 1.28 6.55
CA ALA A 120 -13.26 0.39 6.53
C ALA A 120 -11.99 1.21 6.25
N THR A 121 -10.87 0.72 6.78
CA THR A 121 -9.54 1.34 6.66
C THR A 121 -8.62 0.37 5.94
N VAL A 122 -7.90 0.84 4.93
CA VAL A 122 -6.89 0.02 4.24
C VAL A 122 -5.69 -0.21 5.16
N GLY A 123 -5.02 -1.35 5.01
CA GLY A 123 -3.82 -1.63 5.80
C GLY A 123 -2.66 -0.69 5.49
N THR A 124 -1.54 -0.88 6.19
CA THR A 124 -0.33 -0.05 6.05
C THR A 124 0.57 -0.47 4.90
N THR A 125 0.29 -1.60 4.26
CA THR A 125 1.01 -2.06 3.06
C THR A 125 0.23 -1.68 1.81
N ALA A 126 0.91 -1.03 0.87
CA ALA A 126 0.31 -0.64 -0.40
C ALA A 126 -0.10 -1.87 -1.22
N GLY A 127 -1.24 -1.78 -1.91
CA GLY A 127 -1.79 -2.85 -2.73
C GLY A 127 -3.24 -3.23 -2.37
N GLY A 128 -3.63 -4.42 -2.83
CA GLY A 128 -5.01 -4.89 -2.75
C GLY A 128 -5.47 -5.21 -1.31
N ASN A 129 -6.64 -4.69 -0.96
CA ASN A 129 -7.37 -4.94 0.28
C ASN A 129 -8.73 -5.54 -0.07
N THR A 130 -9.19 -6.49 0.73
CA THR A 130 -10.55 -7.04 0.58
C THR A 130 -11.28 -7.04 1.91
N PHE A 131 -12.57 -6.76 1.86
CA PHE A 131 -13.47 -6.80 3.01
C PHE A 131 -14.67 -7.64 2.65
N THR A 132 -15.21 -8.39 3.61
CA THR A 132 -16.35 -9.28 3.36
C THR A 132 -17.53 -8.87 4.21
N ALA A 133 -18.72 -8.96 3.61
CA ALA A 133 -20.00 -8.85 4.27
C ALA A 133 -20.71 -10.20 4.15
N SER A 134 -21.03 -10.80 5.28
CA SER A 134 -21.69 -12.10 5.34
C SER A 134 -22.95 -12.02 6.19
N ALA A 135 -23.95 -12.81 5.83
CA ALA A 135 -25.22 -12.87 6.51
C ALA A 135 -25.61 -14.34 6.64
N ALA A 136 -26.18 -14.73 7.79
CA ALA A 136 -26.48 -16.13 8.06
C ALA A 136 -27.39 -16.73 6.97
N GLY A 137 -26.97 -17.87 6.41
CA GLY A 137 -27.72 -18.56 5.35
C GLY A 137 -27.60 -17.93 3.95
N LEU A 138 -26.82 -16.87 3.75
CA LEU A 138 -26.63 -16.19 2.46
C LEU A 138 -25.18 -16.31 1.97
N THR A 139 -24.98 -16.34 0.66
CA THR A 139 -23.65 -16.18 0.06
C THR A 139 -23.16 -14.76 0.28
N GLY A 140 -22.02 -14.59 0.97
CA GLY A 140 -21.44 -13.28 1.27
C GLY A 140 -21.07 -12.45 0.03
N ARG A 141 -20.72 -11.19 0.27
CA ARG A 141 -20.23 -10.25 -0.74
C ARG A 141 -18.86 -9.71 -0.33
N ASN A 142 -18.02 -9.49 -1.32
CA ASN A 142 -16.70 -8.91 -1.13
C ASN A 142 -16.69 -7.48 -1.65
N PHE A 143 -15.94 -6.64 -0.95
CA PHE A 143 -15.53 -5.31 -1.37
C PHE A 143 -14.03 -5.34 -1.61
N THR A 144 -13.59 -4.65 -2.65
CA THR A 144 -12.20 -4.46 -3.00
C THR A 144 -11.78 -3.02 -2.76
N ALA A 145 -10.55 -2.83 -2.33
CA ALA A 145 -9.92 -1.53 -2.26
C ALA A 145 -8.43 -1.62 -2.59
N THR A 146 -7.83 -0.52 -3.03
CA THR A 146 -6.38 -0.42 -3.20
C THR A 146 -5.81 0.62 -2.24
N GLY A 147 -4.91 0.17 -1.36
CA GLY A 147 -4.06 1.04 -0.56
C GLY A 147 -2.98 1.64 -1.44
N ILE A 148 -2.98 2.97 -1.61
CA ILE A 148 -1.90 3.68 -2.31
C ILE A 148 -0.83 4.12 -1.29
N PRO A 149 0.46 4.06 -1.63
CA PRO A 149 1.53 4.59 -0.76
C PRO A 149 1.26 6.06 -0.37
N ASP A 150 1.66 6.43 0.84
CA ASP A 150 1.65 7.84 1.28
C ASP A 150 2.81 8.61 0.60
N VAL A 151 2.90 9.91 0.84
CA VAL A 151 4.02 10.73 0.37
C VAL A 151 5.35 10.22 0.93
N ALA A 152 6.43 10.44 0.18
CA ALA A 152 7.77 10.06 0.61
C ALA A 152 8.12 10.74 1.94
N ASN A 153 8.53 9.93 2.91
CA ASN A 153 9.00 10.34 4.22
C ASN A 153 10.49 10.01 4.42
N THR A 154 11.02 9.04 3.69
CA THR A 154 12.43 8.64 3.73
C THR A 154 12.96 8.34 2.33
N LEU A 155 14.28 8.44 2.18
CA LEU A 155 15.00 7.90 1.04
C LEU A 155 15.82 6.69 1.50
N VAL A 156 15.88 5.67 0.65
CA VAL A 156 16.76 4.51 0.81
C VAL A 156 17.76 4.53 -0.34
N LEU A 157 19.04 4.41 -0.03
CA LEU A 157 20.12 4.33 -1.01
C LEU A 157 20.76 2.94 -0.96
N SER A 158 20.50 2.13 -1.97
CA SER A 158 21.15 0.82 -2.17
C SER A 158 22.24 0.90 -3.22
N GLY A 159 23.22 0.00 -3.13
CA GLY A 159 24.40 -0.02 -3.99
C GLY A 159 25.49 -0.91 -3.38
N PRO A 160 26.63 -1.08 -4.05
CA PRO A 160 27.67 -1.99 -3.60
C PRO A 160 28.36 -1.51 -2.32
N ASP A 161 28.80 -2.47 -1.49
CA ASP A 161 29.60 -2.21 -0.28
C ASP A 161 31.10 -2.10 -0.58
N SER A 162 31.52 -2.51 -1.78
CA SER A 162 32.89 -2.38 -2.25
C SER A 162 32.95 -2.00 -3.73
N SER A 163 34.06 -1.39 -4.13
CA SER A 163 34.31 -1.03 -5.53
C SER A 163 35.81 -1.02 -5.81
N THR A 164 36.18 -1.03 -7.09
CA THR A 164 37.54 -0.69 -7.52
C THR A 164 37.56 0.78 -7.94
N ALA A 165 38.61 1.51 -7.58
CA ALA A 165 38.80 2.89 -7.97
C ALA A 165 38.62 3.07 -9.48
N GLY A 166 37.78 4.03 -9.88
CA GLY A 166 37.46 4.31 -11.28
C GLY A 166 36.37 3.45 -11.91
N ALA A 167 35.90 2.39 -11.24
CA ALA A 167 34.78 1.59 -11.74
C ALA A 167 33.45 2.35 -11.64
N ILE A 168 32.59 2.21 -12.65
CA ILE A 168 31.21 2.72 -12.62
C ILE A 168 30.35 1.74 -11.82
N GLN A 169 29.70 2.24 -10.78
CA GLN A 169 28.89 1.44 -9.86
C GLN A 169 27.42 1.86 -9.89
N PRO A 170 26.47 0.90 -9.91
CA PRO A 170 25.05 1.20 -9.83
C PRO A 170 24.64 1.47 -8.38
N PHE A 171 23.90 2.55 -8.18
CA PHE A 171 23.21 2.86 -6.93
C PHE A 171 21.74 3.13 -7.21
N THR A 172 20.83 2.66 -6.36
CA THR A 172 19.39 2.92 -6.51
C THR A 172 18.91 3.77 -5.36
N VAL A 173 18.26 4.90 -5.68
CA VAL A 173 17.52 5.70 -4.70
C VAL A 173 16.06 5.28 -4.79
N THR A 174 15.50 4.86 -3.66
CA THR A 174 14.09 4.52 -3.51
C THR A 174 13.45 5.46 -2.50
N ALA A 175 12.43 6.20 -2.91
CA ALA A 175 11.62 7.01 -2.01
C ALA A 175 10.58 6.13 -1.33
N GLN A 176 10.51 6.19 -0.01
CA GLN A 176 9.58 5.41 0.80
C GLN A 176 8.71 6.30 1.67
N ASP A 177 7.47 5.87 1.91
CA ASP A 177 6.58 6.51 2.86
C ASP A 177 6.91 6.12 4.32
N LYS A 178 6.17 6.66 5.28
CA LYS A 178 6.36 6.38 6.72
C LYS A 178 6.13 4.91 7.11
N PHE A 179 5.51 4.12 6.25
CA PHE A 179 5.26 2.69 6.43
C PHE A 179 6.21 1.81 5.58
N ALA A 180 7.25 2.41 5.00
CA ALA A 180 8.24 1.78 4.12
C ALA A 180 7.68 1.25 2.78
N ASN A 181 6.50 1.72 2.35
CA ASN A 181 6.04 1.47 0.97
C ASN A 181 6.78 2.40 0.00
N VAL A 182 7.01 1.95 -1.24
CA VAL A 182 7.61 2.81 -2.28
C VAL A 182 6.63 3.92 -2.65
N ALA A 183 7.02 5.18 -2.44
CA ALA A 183 6.22 6.36 -2.75
C ALA A 183 6.22 6.62 -4.27
N VAL A 184 5.37 5.91 -5.02
CA VAL A 184 5.30 5.97 -6.50
C VAL A 184 4.99 7.36 -7.07
N SER A 185 4.42 8.24 -6.25
CA SER A 185 4.12 9.64 -6.58
C SER A 185 5.29 10.60 -6.34
N TYR A 186 6.44 10.13 -5.86
CA TYR A 186 7.61 10.96 -5.59
C TYR A 186 8.12 11.67 -6.87
N ARG A 187 8.35 12.99 -6.78
CA ARG A 187 8.83 13.87 -7.87
C ARG A 187 9.97 14.80 -7.42
N GLY A 188 10.66 14.46 -6.32
CA GLY A 188 11.77 15.25 -5.82
C GLY A 188 12.95 15.28 -6.78
N THR A 189 13.80 16.31 -6.65
CA THR A 189 15.05 16.41 -7.41
C THR A 189 16.21 15.95 -6.54
N VAL A 190 16.69 14.75 -6.77
CA VAL A 190 17.77 14.13 -5.98
C VAL A 190 19.13 14.59 -6.51
N SER A 191 20.00 14.97 -5.59
CA SER A 191 21.41 15.28 -5.83
C SER A 191 22.30 14.39 -4.96
N PHE A 192 23.57 14.25 -5.36
CA PHE A 192 24.53 13.37 -4.70
C PHE A 192 25.73 14.15 -4.16
N THR A 193 26.26 13.71 -3.03
CA THR A 193 27.58 14.09 -2.51
C THR A 193 28.35 12.86 -2.09
N SER A 194 29.67 12.99 -1.89
CA SER A 194 30.53 11.89 -1.42
C SER A 194 31.66 12.41 -0.55
N SER A 195 32.16 11.56 0.34
CA SER A 195 33.43 11.79 1.05
C SER A 195 34.67 11.53 0.18
N ASP A 196 34.49 11.02 -1.04
CA ASP A 196 35.52 10.98 -2.05
C ASP A 196 35.52 12.27 -2.88
N GLY A 197 36.49 13.15 -2.62
CA GLY A 197 36.62 14.42 -3.35
C GLY A 197 36.98 14.27 -4.83
N ALA A 198 37.41 13.08 -5.27
CA ALA A 198 37.71 12.78 -6.67
C ALA A 198 36.56 12.06 -7.40
N ALA A 199 35.45 11.79 -6.71
CA ALA A 199 34.32 11.07 -7.28
C ALA A 199 33.73 11.77 -8.50
N THR A 200 33.20 10.99 -9.43
CA THR A 200 32.29 11.47 -10.47
C THR A 200 30.88 11.06 -10.06
N LEU A 201 30.08 12.08 -9.73
CA LEU A 201 28.70 11.94 -9.27
C LEU A 201 27.73 12.28 -10.42
N PRO A 202 26.49 11.79 -10.40
CA PRO A 202 25.49 12.14 -11.40
C PRO A 202 25.10 13.62 -11.24
N SER A 203 24.60 14.24 -12.31
CA SER A 203 23.89 15.50 -12.18
C SER A 203 22.62 15.31 -11.33
N ALA A 204 22.11 16.41 -10.76
CA ALA A 204 20.82 16.37 -10.09
C ALA A 204 19.73 15.83 -11.03
N TYR A 205 18.84 15.00 -10.50
CA TYR A 205 17.83 14.28 -11.27
C TYR A 205 16.43 14.47 -10.67
N ALA A 206 15.51 15.00 -11.46
CA ALA A 206 14.11 15.14 -11.10
C ALA A 206 13.36 13.84 -11.38
N PHE A 207 12.85 13.20 -10.33
CA PHE A 207 12.03 11.99 -10.47
C PHE A 207 10.73 12.29 -11.23
N SER A 208 10.35 11.34 -12.06
CA SER A 208 9.17 11.37 -12.92
C SER A 208 8.19 10.23 -12.55
N ALA A 209 7.05 10.18 -13.24
CA ALA A 209 6.12 9.06 -13.08
C ALA A 209 6.70 7.72 -13.53
N ASN A 210 7.64 7.73 -14.48
CA ASN A 210 8.24 6.51 -15.03
C ASN A 210 9.17 5.81 -14.03
N ASP A 211 9.68 6.56 -13.05
CA ASP A 211 10.55 6.02 -12.01
C ASP A 211 9.77 5.21 -10.97
N ALA A 212 8.45 5.40 -10.86
CA ALA A 212 7.60 4.71 -9.88
C ALA A 212 8.20 4.73 -8.44
N GLY A 213 8.85 5.84 -8.07
CA GLY A 213 9.47 6.04 -6.75
C GLY A 213 10.87 5.44 -6.58
N ALA A 214 11.46 4.84 -7.61
CA ALA A 214 12.83 4.32 -7.58
C ALA A 214 13.61 4.62 -8.87
N HIS A 215 14.86 5.06 -8.75
CA HIS A 215 15.72 5.32 -9.91
C HIS A 215 17.15 4.83 -9.68
N GLN A 216 17.75 4.26 -10.71
CA GLN A 216 19.13 3.80 -10.69
C GLN A 216 20.07 4.85 -11.28
N PHE A 217 21.13 5.15 -10.54
CA PHE A 217 22.19 6.08 -10.87
C PHE A 217 23.50 5.35 -11.05
N SER A 218 24.39 5.94 -11.84
CA SER A 218 25.76 5.48 -12.01
C SER A 218 26.71 6.48 -11.38
N LEU A 219 27.61 6.00 -10.50
CA LEU A 219 28.60 6.80 -9.80
C LEU A 219 29.97 6.16 -9.92
N THR A 220 31.03 6.97 -9.82
CA THR A 220 32.41 6.47 -9.81
C THR A 220 33.17 7.05 -8.62
N LEU A 221 33.68 6.17 -7.76
CA LEU A 221 34.61 6.53 -6.69
C LEU A 221 36.05 6.23 -7.16
N LYS A 222 36.99 7.12 -6.86
CA LYS A 222 38.37 7.09 -7.38
C LYS A 222 39.43 7.05 -6.29
N THR A 223 39.11 7.43 -5.06
CA THR A 223 40.11 7.44 -3.98
C THR A 223 39.96 6.19 -3.13
N ALA A 224 41.01 5.37 -3.08
CA ALA A 224 41.05 4.15 -2.29
C ALA A 224 40.80 4.42 -0.79
N GLY A 225 40.29 3.41 -0.08
CA GLY A 225 39.89 3.49 1.32
C GLY A 225 38.37 3.53 1.53
N THR A 226 37.93 3.76 2.76
CA THR A 226 36.51 3.83 3.12
C THR A 226 35.90 5.15 2.68
N ARG A 227 34.83 5.07 1.87
CA ARG A 227 34.07 6.21 1.35
C ARG A 227 32.60 6.10 1.70
N SER A 228 31.88 7.18 1.45
CA SER A 228 30.43 7.29 1.62
C SER A 228 29.83 8.05 0.45
N VAL A 229 28.57 7.74 0.17
CA VAL A 229 27.75 8.48 -0.80
C VAL A 229 26.48 8.93 -0.08
N THR A 230 26.12 10.19 -0.27
CA THR A 230 24.89 10.77 0.26
C THR A 230 24.01 11.18 -0.91
N ALA A 231 22.72 10.89 -0.82
CA ALA A 231 21.70 11.31 -1.76
C ALA A 231 20.63 12.12 -1.02
N GLY A 232 20.12 13.20 -1.62
CA GLY A 232 19.05 13.99 -1.02
C GLY A 232 18.41 14.99 -1.99
N ASP A 233 17.21 15.43 -1.65
CA ASP A 233 16.40 16.39 -2.44
C ASP A 233 16.24 17.76 -1.78
N GLY A 234 17.01 18.01 -0.71
CA GLY A 234 16.94 19.21 0.11
C GLY A 234 16.06 19.07 1.36
N SER A 235 15.04 18.20 1.33
CA SER A 235 14.20 17.90 2.49
C SER A 235 14.53 16.54 3.09
N LEU A 236 14.68 15.53 2.23
CA LEU A 236 15.08 14.18 2.58
C LEU A 236 16.55 13.98 2.25
N SER A 237 17.25 13.21 3.09
CA SER A 237 18.66 12.88 2.91
C SER A 237 18.96 11.49 3.47
N ILE A 238 19.80 10.74 2.75
CA ILE A 238 20.28 9.43 3.15
C ILE A 238 21.76 9.29 2.80
N THR A 239 22.55 8.72 3.72
CA THR A 239 23.96 8.41 3.48
C THR A 239 24.17 6.91 3.52
N LYS A 240 24.81 6.36 2.48
CA LYS A 240 25.39 5.01 2.50
C LYS A 240 26.85 5.12 2.93
N PRO A 241 27.19 4.78 4.18
CA PRO A 241 28.57 4.80 4.67
C PRO A 241 29.31 3.51 4.29
N GLY A 242 30.61 3.47 4.59
CA GLY A 242 31.35 2.21 4.67
C GLY A 242 31.72 1.55 3.33
N ILE A 243 31.62 2.27 2.21
CA ILE A 243 31.95 1.72 0.89
C ILE A 243 33.47 1.55 0.81
N THR A 244 33.95 0.32 0.67
CA THR A 244 35.38 0.04 0.56
C THR A 244 35.83 0.20 -0.90
N VAL A 245 36.62 1.25 -1.18
CA VAL A 245 37.23 1.47 -2.50
C VAL A 245 38.62 0.84 -2.51
N ASN A 246 38.77 -0.23 -3.28
CA ASN A 246 40.06 -0.86 -3.53
C ASN A 246 40.82 -0.04 -4.59
N PRO A 247 42.15 0.11 -4.49
CA PRO A 247 42.92 0.76 -5.54
C PRO A 247 42.81 -0.02 -6.85
N ALA A 248 42.90 0.67 -7.98
CA ALA A 248 42.94 0.03 -9.29
C ALA A 248 44.33 -0.58 -9.57
N SER A 249 44.48 -1.23 -10.71
CA SER A 249 45.77 -1.74 -11.15
C SER A 249 46.80 -0.62 -11.26
N ALA A 250 48.04 -0.91 -10.85
CA ALA A 250 49.13 0.03 -10.95
C ALA A 250 49.42 0.39 -12.41
N VAL A 251 49.66 1.67 -12.68
CA VAL A 251 50.10 2.20 -13.99
C VAL A 251 51.39 3.00 -13.88
N THR A 252 51.84 3.32 -12.66
CA THR A 252 53.05 4.12 -12.43
C THR A 252 53.81 3.58 -11.23
N LEU A 253 55.13 3.47 -11.35
CA LEU A 253 56.02 3.22 -10.21
C LEU A 253 56.68 4.55 -9.82
N VAL A 254 56.54 4.95 -8.56
CA VAL A 254 57.17 6.16 -8.01
C VAL A 254 58.33 5.76 -7.12
N VAL A 255 59.53 6.22 -7.46
CA VAL A 255 60.76 5.95 -6.71
C VAL A 255 61.13 7.17 -5.87
N THR A 256 61.34 6.99 -4.57
CA THR A 256 61.76 8.04 -3.64
C THR A 256 62.81 7.52 -2.67
N GLY A 257 63.40 8.42 -1.86
CA GLY A 257 64.27 8.05 -0.74
C GLY A 257 65.77 8.10 -1.00
N PHE A 258 66.18 8.24 -2.27
CA PHE A 258 67.59 8.45 -2.60
C PHE A 258 67.90 9.94 -2.77
N ALA A 259 68.97 10.42 -2.12
CA ALA A 259 69.33 11.83 -2.17
C ALA A 259 69.73 12.26 -3.58
N ASN A 260 69.28 13.45 -3.99
CA ASN A 260 69.75 14.09 -5.22
C ASN A 260 71.12 14.73 -4.94
N THR A 261 72.15 13.98 -5.33
CA THR A 261 73.60 14.04 -4.99
C THR A 261 73.99 13.14 -3.82
N VAL A 262 74.91 12.21 -4.11
CA VAL A 262 75.53 11.29 -3.14
C VAL A 262 77.01 11.12 -3.49
N THR A 263 77.84 10.86 -2.48
CA THR A 263 79.25 10.49 -2.71
C THR A 263 79.30 9.09 -3.32
N ALA A 264 80.20 8.90 -4.29
CA ALA A 264 80.41 7.59 -4.91
C ALA A 264 80.74 6.51 -3.86
N GLY A 265 80.08 5.36 -3.94
CA GLY A 265 80.24 4.26 -2.99
C GLY A 265 79.36 4.36 -1.73
N THR A 266 78.59 5.43 -1.54
CA THR A 266 77.62 5.52 -0.45
C THR A 266 76.38 4.68 -0.76
N ALA A 267 76.12 3.65 0.07
CA ALA A 267 74.89 2.88 0.03
C ALA A 267 73.69 3.75 0.45
N GLY A 268 72.53 3.52 -0.16
CA GLY A 268 71.28 4.17 0.21
C GLY A 268 70.09 3.28 -0.04
N THR A 269 68.94 3.69 0.47
CA THR A 269 67.67 2.98 0.31
C THR A 269 66.76 3.72 -0.67
N VAL A 270 66.02 2.97 -1.46
CA VAL A 270 64.93 3.49 -2.29
C VAL A 270 63.62 2.87 -1.83
N THR A 271 62.55 3.65 -1.91
CA THR A 271 61.18 3.16 -1.78
C THR A 271 60.51 3.25 -3.13
N VAL A 272 59.97 2.13 -3.62
CA VAL A 272 59.19 2.08 -4.85
C VAL A 272 57.72 1.89 -4.48
N THR A 273 56.88 2.86 -4.84
CA THR A 273 55.44 2.80 -4.62
C THR A 273 54.73 2.59 -5.95
N ALA A 274 54.00 1.48 -6.09
CA ALA A 274 53.11 1.26 -7.22
C ALA A 274 51.83 2.09 -7.04
N ARG A 275 51.54 2.96 -8.01
CA ARG A 275 50.35 3.83 -8.02
C ARG A 275 49.43 3.48 -9.19
N ASP A 276 48.13 3.53 -8.93
CA ASP A 276 47.12 3.48 -9.99
C ASP A 276 46.96 4.83 -10.69
N THR A 277 46.08 4.87 -11.71
CA THR A 277 45.86 6.08 -12.52
C THR A 277 45.25 7.26 -11.74
N PHE A 278 44.77 7.03 -10.53
CA PHE A 278 44.18 8.03 -9.63
C PHE A 278 45.14 8.41 -8.50
N GLY A 279 46.36 7.86 -8.50
CA GLY A 279 47.39 8.12 -7.50
C GLY A 279 47.28 7.27 -6.24
N ASN A 280 46.34 6.31 -6.17
CA ASN A 280 46.23 5.41 -5.03
C ASN A 280 47.38 4.40 -5.03
N THR A 281 47.85 3.98 -3.85
CA THR A 281 48.80 2.88 -3.73
C THR A 281 48.11 1.57 -4.13
N ALA A 282 48.53 0.98 -5.24
CA ALA A 282 48.01 -0.27 -5.77
C ALA A 282 48.58 -1.48 -5.01
N THR A 283 47.95 -1.81 -3.87
CA THR A 283 48.41 -2.87 -2.96
C THR A 283 48.40 -4.28 -3.56
N GLY A 284 47.69 -4.48 -4.68
CA GLY A 284 47.67 -5.74 -5.43
C GLY A 284 48.75 -5.88 -6.51
N TYR A 285 49.75 -4.98 -6.57
CA TYR A 285 50.83 -5.07 -7.56
C TYR A 285 51.73 -6.29 -7.30
N LEU A 286 51.79 -7.21 -8.26
CA LEU A 286 52.61 -8.44 -8.22
C LEU A 286 53.76 -8.44 -9.24
N GLY A 287 53.99 -7.30 -9.92
CA GLY A 287 55.04 -7.20 -10.93
C GLY A 287 56.44 -7.15 -10.32
N THR A 288 57.45 -7.47 -11.14
CA THR A 288 58.85 -7.33 -10.75
C THR A 288 59.29 -5.86 -10.89
N VAL A 289 60.03 -5.35 -9.91
CA VAL A 289 60.75 -4.07 -9.99
C VAL A 289 62.20 -4.39 -10.32
N GLN A 290 62.74 -3.82 -11.40
CA GLN A 290 64.11 -4.03 -11.87
C GLN A 290 64.81 -2.70 -12.10
#